data_AF-A0A7W0S9A2-F1
#
_entry.id   AF-A0A7W0S9A2-F1
#
_cell.length_a   1.000
_cell.length_b   1.000
_cell.length_c   1.000
_cell.angle_alpha   90.00
_cell.angle_beta   90.00
_cell.angle_gamma   90.00
#
_symmetry.space_group_name_H-M   'P 1'
#
loop_
_entity.id
_entity.type
_entity.pdbx_description
1 polymer ?
#
loop_
_entity_poly.entity_id
_entity_poly.type
_entity_poly.pdbx_seq_one_letter_code
_entity_poly.pdbx_strand_id
1 'polypeptide(L)' 'MAVVNEGHMAEIERAMFVVSGARKRLERTADMLAKDGAEEHFVEALREAEQDLDALSLRLMQKTYFAVTKDQLTLT' A
#
# COMPACT_ATOMS: atom_id res chain seq x y z
N MET A 1 21.71 9.93 -15.12
CA MET A 1 20.53 9.06 -14.89
C MET A 1 20.76 8.32 -13.59
N ALA A 2 19.86 8.47 -12.61
CA ALA A 2 19.96 7.66 -11.39
C ALA A 2 19.52 6.23 -11.74
N VAL A 3 20.46 5.30 -11.72
CA VAL A 3 20.19 3.88 -11.95
C VAL A 3 19.50 3.35 -10.70
N VAL A 4 18.29 2.81 -10.84
CA VAL A 4 17.63 2.03 -9.78
C VAL A 4 18.58 0.89 -9.40
N ASN A 5 18.96 0.81 -8.12
CA ASN A 5 19.81 -0.26 -7.61
C ASN A 5 19.05 -1.05 -6.52
N GLU A 6 19.64 -2.15 -6.07
CA GLU A 6 19.04 -3.02 -5.05
C GLU A 6 18.70 -2.27 -3.75
N GLY A 7 19.51 -1.26 -3.38
CA GLY A 7 19.23 -0.41 -2.21
C GLY A 7 17.93 0.38 -2.35
N HIS A 8 17.68 0.98 -3.53
CA HIS A 8 16.44 1.69 -3.80
C HIS A 8 15.22 0.76 -3.78
N MET A 9 15.34 -0.46 -4.32
CA MET A 9 14.25 -1.44 -4.27
C MET A 9 13.96 -1.93 -2.85
N ALA A 10 15.01 -2.14 -2.04
CA ALA A 10 14.85 -2.52 -0.64
C ALA A 10 14.14 -1.43 0.20
N GLU A 11 14.36 -0.14 -0.09
CA GLU A 11 13.62 0.95 0.56
C GLU A 11 12.14 0.99 0.12
N ILE A 12 11.88 0.76 -1.16
CA ILE A 12 10.51 0.66 -1.69
C ILE A 12 9.75 -0.49 -1.01
N GLU A 13 10.40 -1.65 -0.85
CA GLU A 13 9.84 -2.80 -0.14
C GLU A 13 9.52 -2.48 1.31
N ARG A 14 10.44 -1.81 2.03
CA ARG A 14 10.20 -1.34 3.40
C ARG A 14 8.99 -0.41 3.47
N ALA A 15 8.87 0.54 2.54
CA ALA A 15 7.74 1.45 2.49
C ALA A 15 6.40 0.70 2.26
N MET A 16 6.36 -0.25 1.33
CA MET A 16 5.15 -1.06 1.10
C MET A 16 4.83 -1.96 2.31
N PHE A 17 5.84 -2.47 3.01
CA PHE A 17 5.64 -3.24 4.23
C PHE A 17 4.89 -2.41 5.28
N VAL A 18 5.26 -1.13 5.47
CA VAL A 18 4.56 -0.21 6.39
C VAL A 18 3.10 -0.03 6.00
N VAL A 19 2.81 0.21 4.71
CA VAL A 19 1.45 0.37 4.18
C VAL A 19 0.62 -0.89 4.46
N SER A 20 1.18 -2.06 4.17
CA SER A 20 0.50 -3.35 4.42
C SER A 20 0.25 -3.61 5.91
N GLY A 21 1.18 -3.19 6.77
CA GLY A 21 1.06 -3.29 8.22
C GLY A 21 -0.05 -2.40 8.77
N ALA A 22 -0.12 -1.16 8.27
CA ALA A 22 -1.20 -0.22 8.60
C ALA A 22 -2.56 -0.77 8.17
N ARG A 23 -2.68 -1.29 6.94
CA ARG A 23 -3.91 -1.91 6.42
C ARG A 23 -4.44 -3.01 7.37
N LYS A 24 -3.59 -3.98 7.70
CA LYS A 24 -3.92 -5.07 8.64
C LYS A 24 -4.24 -4.59 10.06
N ARG A 25 -3.72 -3.43 10.46
CA ARG A 25 -4.05 -2.83 11.76
C ARG A 25 -5.44 -2.23 11.73
N LEU A 26 -5.79 -1.47 10.67
CA LEU A 26 -7.11 -0.91 10.48
C LEU A 26 -8.18 -2.00 10.41
N GLU A 27 -7.96 -3.05 9.63
CA GLU A 27 -8.84 -4.21 9.51
C GLU A 27 -9.16 -4.81 10.89
N ARG A 28 -8.13 -5.16 11.66
CA ARG A 28 -8.30 -5.74 13.01
C ARG A 28 -8.96 -4.78 14.00
N THR A 29 -8.67 -3.48 13.90
CA THR A 29 -9.31 -2.49 14.77
C THR A 29 -10.79 -2.34 14.41
N ALA A 30 -11.14 -2.33 13.13
CA ALA A 30 -12.54 -2.30 12.68
C ALA A 30 -13.30 -3.54 13.15
N ASP A 31 -12.71 -4.74 13.03
CA ASP A 31 -13.30 -5.99 13.54
C ASP A 31 -13.56 -5.94 15.05
N MET A 32 -12.58 -5.45 15.81
CA MET A 32 -12.68 -5.31 17.27
C MET A 32 -13.79 -4.32 17.66
N LEU A 33 -13.82 -3.14 17.04
CA LEU A 33 -14.84 -2.12 17.32
C LEU A 33 -16.25 -2.60 16.96
N ALA A 34 -16.40 -3.28 15.82
CA ALA A 34 -17.68 -3.87 15.42
C ALA A 34 -18.16 -4.94 16.41
N LYS A 35 -17.23 -5.80 16.87
CA LYS A 35 -17.53 -6.83 17.87
C LYS A 35 -17.95 -6.24 19.22
N ASP A 36 -17.33 -5.13 19.62
CA ASP A 36 -17.61 -4.45 20.89
C ASP A 36 -18.85 -3.53 20.81
N GLY A 37 -19.51 -3.44 19.65
CA GLY A 37 -20.72 -2.65 19.46
C GLY A 37 -20.47 -1.14 19.44
N ALA A 38 -19.29 -0.70 18.97
CA ALA A 38 -18.97 0.70 18.79
C ALA A 38 -19.87 1.37 17.72
N GLU A 39 -19.86 2.71 17.67
CA GLU A 39 -20.62 3.46 16.68
C GLU A 39 -20.22 3.08 15.24
N GLU A 40 -21.22 2.88 14.39
CA GLU A 40 -21.05 2.39 13.01
C GLU A 40 -20.07 3.24 12.20
N HIS A 41 -20.17 4.57 12.34
CA HIS A 41 -19.30 5.50 11.60
C HIS A 41 -17.80 5.35 11.95
N PHE A 42 -17.45 4.85 13.14
CA PHE A 42 -16.05 4.53 13.47
C PHE A 42 -15.56 3.28 12.73
N VAL A 43 -16.41 2.26 12.63
CA VAL A 43 -16.10 1.02 11.92
C VAL A 43 -15.98 1.32 10.42
N GLU A 44 -16.92 2.06 9.85
CA GLU A 44 -16.92 2.46 8.44
C GLU A 44 -15.66 3.24 8.08
N ALA A 45 -15.30 4.28 8.86
CA ALA A 45 -14.09 5.06 8.61
C ALA A 45 -12.81 4.21 8.57
N LEU A 46 -12.71 3.20 9.44
CA LEU A 46 -11.56 2.28 9.43
C LEU A 46 -11.56 1.32 8.23
N ARG A 47 -12.74 0.88 7.78
CA ARG A 47 -12.87 0.04 6.58
C ARG A 47 -12.57 0.80 5.30
N GLU A 48 -13.04 2.04 5.18
CA GLU A 48 -12.71 2.91 4.06
C GLU A 48 -11.21 3.16 3.98
N ALA A 49 -10.59 3.52 5.11
CA ALA A 49 -9.13 3.72 5.16
C ALA A 49 -8.35 2.43 4.87
N GLU A 50 -8.85 1.25 5.25
CA GLU A 50 -8.26 -0.05 4.91
C GLU A 50 -8.25 -0.27 3.39
N GLN A 51 -9.37 0.00 2.71
CA GLN A 51 -9.48 -0.10 1.26
C GLN A 51 -8.58 0.91 0.54
N ASP A 52 -8.48 2.14 1.05
CA ASP A 52 -7.59 3.16 0.50
C ASP A 52 -6.12 2.75 0.58
N LEU A 53 -5.71 2.10 1.67
CA LEU A 53 -4.35 1.57 1.81
C LEU A 53 -4.09 0.39 0.88
N ASP A 54 -5.08 -0.46 0.61
CA ASP A 54 -4.95 -1.54 -0.38
C ASP A 54 -4.77 -0.98 -1.80
N ALA A 55 -5.61 -0.02 -2.18
CA ALA A 55 -5.52 0.69 -3.46
C ALA A 55 -4.18 1.45 -3.59
N LEU A 56 -3.69 2.05 -2.50
CA LEU A 56 -2.37 2.66 -2.47
C LEU A 56 -1.25 1.63 -2.68
N SER A 57 -1.30 0.50 -1.99
CA SER A 57 -0.33 -0.59 -2.13
C SER A 57 -0.24 -1.10 -3.57
N LEU A 58 -1.39 -1.34 -4.21
CA LEU A 58 -1.46 -1.75 -5.62
C LEU A 58 -0.85 -0.68 -6.55
N ARG A 59 -1.17 0.60 -6.33
CA ARG A 59 -0.61 1.70 -7.13
C ARG A 59 0.90 1.84 -6.96
N LEU A 60 1.42 1.67 -5.74
CA LEU A 60 2.86 1.69 -5.47
C LEU A 60 3.53 0.55 -6.22
N MET A 61 3.04 -0.68 -6.07
CA MET A 61 3.56 -1.86 -6.76
C MET A 61 3.62 -1.67 -8.28
N GLN A 62 2.53 -1.18 -8.88
CA GLN A 62 2.47 -0.90 -10.32
C GLN A 62 3.50 0.14 -10.75
N LYS A 63 3.68 1.20 -9.97
CA LYS A 63 4.59 2.30 -10.32
C LYS A 63 6.06 2.01 -10.03
N THR A 64 6.37 1.07 -9.15
CA THR A 64 7.75 0.77 -8.74
C THR A 64 8.31 -0.46 -9.43
N TYR A 65 7.51 -1.52 -9.60
CA TYR A 65 7.99 -2.76 -10.22
C TYR A 65 7.63 -2.90 -11.69
N PHE A 66 6.50 -2.31 -12.10
CA PHE A 66 5.94 -2.53 -13.43
C PHE A 66 5.94 -1.27 -14.31
N ALA A 67 6.41 -0.14 -13.82
CA ALA A 67 6.60 1.04 -14.65
C ALA A 67 7.79 0.81 -15.60
N VAL A 68 7.48 0.48 -16.85
CA VAL A 68 8.47 0.46 -17.93
C VAL A 68 8.97 1.88 -18.13
N THR A 69 10.26 2.12 -17.84
CA THR A 69 10.90 3.40 -18.14
C THR A 69 10.99 3.57 -19.65
N LYS A 70 10.74 4.78 -20.18
CA LYS A 70 10.79 5.06 -21.62
C LYS A 70 12.11 4.64 -22.29
N ASP A 71 13.21 4.57 -21.53
CA ASP A 71 14.52 4.12 -21.99
C ASP A 71 14.61 2.62 -22.30
N GLN A 72 13.63 1.80 -21.86
CA GLN A 72 13.52 0.39 -22.24
C GLN A 72 12.76 0.18 -23.55
N LEU A 73 12.09 1.22 -24.09
CA LEU A 73 11.34 1.16 -25.35
C LEU A 73 12.20 1.51 -26.57
N THR A 74 13.44 1.97 -26.39
CA THR A 74 14.37 2.37 -27.47
C THR A 74 15.32 1.26 -27.94
N LEU A 75 15.14 0.01 -27.50
CA LEU A 75 15.82 -1.16 -28.06
C LEU A 75 15.05 -1.72 -29.27
N THR A 76 14.74 -0.88 -30.25
CA THR A 76 14.19 -1.30 -31.56
C THR A 76 15.06 -0.81 -32.70
#